data_AF-A0A0R1ERF5-F1
#
_entry.id   AF-A0A0R1ERF5-F1
#
_cell.length_a   1.000
_cell.length_b   1.000
_cell.length_c   1.000
_cell.angle_alpha   90.00
_cell.angle_beta   90.00
_cell.angle_gamma   90.00
#
_symmetry.space_group_name_H-M   'P 1'
#
loop_
_entity.id
_entity.type
_entity.pdbx_description
1 polymer ?
#
loop_
_entity_poly.entity_id
_entity_poly.type
_entity_poly.pdbx_seq_one_letter_code
_entity_poly.pdbx_strand_id
1 'polypeptide(L)'
;MYGARYDSEAFKLLANFALGLLASDFKAAKDQVLEVVVTAGLPTGDYADQGQLKALLKVLEGQHQVTIDDKIVTVRVRKVYILPQPIGTLYNELLDGEGFIKNKDLRV
;
A
#
# COMPACT_ATOMS: atom_id res chain seq x y z
N MET A 1 4.79 16.61 16.42
CA MET A 1 5.08 15.18 16.66
C MET A 1 4.04 14.36 15.90
N TYR A 2 4.42 13.76 14.76
CA TYR A 2 3.56 12.90 13.92
C TYR A 2 3.51 11.42 14.41
N GLY A 3 3.99 11.14 15.63
CA GLY A 3 4.36 9.80 16.09
C GLY A 3 3.23 8.77 16.27
N ALA A 4 1.98 9.10 15.93
CA ALA A 4 0.86 8.14 16.00
C ALA A 4 -0.07 8.24 14.79
N ARG A 5 0.41 8.76 13.65
CA ARG A 5 -0.47 8.99 12.49
C ARG A 5 -1.13 7.71 11.99
N TYR A 6 -0.43 6.57 12.02
CA TYR A 6 -0.95 5.27 11.60
C TYR A 6 -2.01 4.70 12.55
N ASP A 7 -1.95 5.07 13.83
CA ASP A 7 -2.94 4.66 14.82
C ASP A 7 -4.21 5.51 14.79
N SER A 8 -4.17 6.66 14.11
CA SER A 8 -5.31 7.54 13.99
C SER A 8 -6.43 6.91 13.16
N GLU A 9 -7.67 7.11 13.59
CA GLU A 9 -8.85 6.64 12.85
C GLU A 9 -8.92 7.25 11.44
N ALA A 10 -8.51 8.51 11.29
CA ALA A 10 -8.45 9.16 9.99
C ALA A 10 -7.55 8.40 8.99
N PHE A 11 -6.37 7.95 9.44
CA PHE A 11 -5.46 7.19 8.59
C PHE A 11 -6.00 5.80 8.27
N LYS A 12 -6.58 5.10 9.26
CA LYS A 12 -7.19 3.78 9.04
C LYS A 12 -8.33 3.82 8.02
N LEU A 13 -9.19 4.84 8.14
CA LEU A 13 -10.27 5.06 7.18
C LEU A 13 -9.72 5.38 5.79
N LEU A 14 -8.71 6.25 5.69
CA LEU A 14 -8.05 6.56 4.42
C LEU A 14 -7.47 5.31 3.75
N ALA A 15 -6.78 4.46 4.51
CA ALA A 15 -6.22 3.21 4.00
C ALA A 15 -7.31 2.25 3.49
N ASN A 16 -8.39 2.10 4.26
CA ASN A 16 -9.55 1.30 3.85
C ASN A 16 -10.14 1.82 2.54
N PHE A 17 -10.41 3.13 2.44
CA PHE A 17 -10.98 3.73 1.23
C PHE A 17 -10.05 3.61 0.02
N ALA A 18 -8.73 3.80 0.21
CA ALA A 18 -7.77 3.63 -0.88
C ALA A 18 -7.76 2.19 -1.40
N LEU A 19 -7.75 1.19 -0.52
CA LEU A 19 -7.79 -0.22 -0.91
C LEU A 19 -9.12 -0.58 -1.61
N GLY A 20 -10.25 -0.10 -1.07
CA GLY A 20 -11.57 -0.33 -1.68
C GLY A 20 -11.69 0.32 -3.05
N LEU A 21 -11.23 1.56 -3.20
CA LEU A 21 -11.26 2.30 -4.46
C LEU A 21 -10.42 1.62 -5.53
N LEU A 22 -9.16 1.25 -5.22
CA LEU A 22 -8.28 0.53 -6.15
C LEU A 22 -8.85 -0.84 -6.54
N ALA A 23 -9.46 -1.55 -5.59
CA ALA A 23 -10.10 -2.83 -5.87
C ALA A 23 -11.31 -2.69 -6.82
N SER A 24 -12.00 -1.55 -6.81
CA SER A 24 -13.18 -1.31 -7.66
C SER A 24 -12.86 -1.30 -9.17
N ASP A 25 -11.59 -1.08 -9.54
CA ASP A 25 -11.11 -1.17 -10.92
C ASP A 25 -11.08 -2.62 -11.44
N PHE A 26 -11.12 -3.61 -10.54
CA PHE A 26 -11.07 -5.02 -10.88
C PHE A 26 -12.48 -5.63 -10.91
N LYS A 27 -12.86 -6.22 -12.05
CA LYS A 27 -14.17 -6.90 -12.19
C LYS A 27 -14.40 -7.95 -11.10
N ALA A 28 -13.36 -8.68 -10.71
CA ALA A 28 -13.44 -9.72 -9.68
C ALA A 28 -13.87 -9.19 -8.30
N ALA A 29 -13.62 -7.92 -8.00
CA ALA A 29 -13.97 -7.32 -6.71
C ALA A 29 -15.47 -7.11 -6.52
N LYS A 30 -16.27 -7.21 -7.60
CA LYS A 30 -17.74 -7.07 -7.54
C LYS A 30 -18.45 -8.29 -6.97
N ASP A 31 -17.89 -9.48 -7.22
CA ASP A 31 -18.57 -10.75 -6.95
C ASP A 31 -17.81 -11.61 -5.93
N GLN A 32 -16.56 -11.26 -5.62
CA GLN A 32 -15.67 -12.08 -4.80
C GLN A 32 -14.76 -11.22 -3.90
N VAL A 33 -14.17 -11.88 -2.91
CA VAL A 33 -13.10 -11.30 -2.10
C VAL A 33 -11.85 -11.19 -2.97
N LEU A 34 -11.37 -9.98 -3.22
CA LEU A 34 -10.16 -9.75 -4.00
C LEU A 34 -8.93 -9.98 -3.12
N GLU A 35 -8.13 -10.98 -3.44
CA GLU A 35 -6.86 -11.24 -2.75
C GLU A 35 -5.73 -10.45 -3.41
N VAL A 36 -4.99 -9.67 -2.61
CA VAL A 36 -3.97 -8.76 -3.12
C VAL A 36 -2.66 -8.84 -2.33
N VAL A 37 -1.59 -8.41 -2.99
CA VAL A 37 -0.33 -8.03 -2.34
C VAL A 37 -0.23 -6.51 -2.41
N VAL A 38 0.03 -5.87 -1.27
CA VAL A 38 0.19 -4.42 -1.18
C VAL A 38 1.67 -4.09 -1.13
N THR A 39 2.10 -3.15 -1.95
CA THR A 39 3.43 -2.53 -1.83
C THR A 39 3.24 -1.04 -1.56
N ALA A 40 3.85 -0.52 -0.51
CA ALA A 40 3.70 0.88 -0.12
C ALA A 40 5.03 1.51 0.33
N GLY A 41 5.10 2.83 0.21
CA GLY A 41 6.25 3.62 0.63
C GLY A 41 6.02 4.24 2.01
N LEU A 42 7.06 4.21 2.84
CA LEU A 42 7.11 4.84 4.16
C LEU A 42 8.24 5.90 4.19
N PRO A 43 8.06 7.08 4.83
CA PRO A 43 9.15 8.03 4.99
C PRO A 43 10.34 7.38 5.69
N THR A 44 11.57 7.71 5.29
CA THR A 44 12.77 7.02 5.78
C THR A 44 12.91 7.05 7.30
N GLY A 45 12.53 8.15 7.95
CA GLY A 45 12.51 8.25 9.42
C GLY A 45 11.54 7.26 10.06
N ASP A 46 10.31 7.20 9.55
CA ASP A 46 9.29 6.26 10.03
C ASP A 46 9.66 4.81 9.70
N TYR A 47 10.35 4.56 8.58
CA TYR A 47 10.83 3.22 8.21
C TYR A 47 11.90 2.70 9.17
N ALA A 48 12.76 3.59 9.67
CA ALA A 48 13.73 3.25 10.70
C ALA A 48 13.07 3.01 12.08
N ASP A 49 11.88 3.54 12.31
CA ASP A 49 11.10 3.34 13.52
C ASP A 49 10.23 2.06 13.43
N GLN A 50 10.62 1.03 14.18
CA GLN A 50 9.90 -0.25 14.21
C GLN A 50 8.45 -0.15 14.71
N GLY A 51 8.14 0.84 15.55
CA GLY A 51 6.78 1.09 16.02
C GLY A 51 5.90 1.61 14.89
N GLN A 52 6.38 2.63 14.16
CA GLN A 52 5.67 3.18 13.00
C GLN A 52 5.48 2.14 11.89
N LEU A 53 6.54 1.37 11.58
CA LEU A 53 6.48 0.29 10.59
C LEU A 53 5.41 -0.75 10.95
N LYS A 54 5.41 -1.22 12.20
CA LYS A 54 4.41 -2.20 12.68
C LYS A 54 3.00 -1.61 12.69
N ALA A 55 2.85 -0.35 13.06
CA ALA A 55 1.54 0.32 13.05
C ALA A 55 0.98 0.37 11.63
N LEU A 56 1.79 0.75 10.63
CA LEU A 56 1.35 0.75 9.23
C LEU A 56 1.02 -0.66 8.72
N LEU A 57 1.86 -1.67 9.02
CA LEU A 57 1.59 -3.06 8.64
C LEU A 57 0.25 -3.52 9.18
N LYS A 58 -0.03 -3.26 10.46
CA LYS A 58 -1.31 -3.60 11.09
C LYS A 58 -2.52 -2.94 10.42
N VAL A 59 -2.36 -1.73 9.89
CA VAL A 59 -3.43 -1.03 9.17
C VAL A 59 -3.67 -1.60 7.78
N LEU A 60 -2.66 -2.12 7.12
CA LEU A 60 -2.75 -2.61 5.73
C LEU A 60 -2.98 -4.12 5.62
N GLU A 61 -2.63 -4.89 6.65
CA GLU A 61 -2.82 -6.35 6.65
C GLU A 61 -4.25 -6.75 7.00
N GLY A 62 -4.67 -7.89 6.45
CA GLY A 62 -5.94 -8.51 6.79
C GLY A 62 -7.04 -8.20 5.79
N GLN A 63 -8.27 -8.10 6.29
CA GLN A 63 -9.45 -7.94 5.46
C GLN A 63 -10.01 -6.52 5.60
N HIS A 64 -10.21 -5.89 4.45
CA HIS A 64 -10.76 -4.54 4.31
C HIS A 64 -12.09 -4.63 3.58
N GLN A 65 -13.12 -4.03 4.15
CA GLN A 65 -14.45 -4.00 3.55
C GLN A 65 -14.93 -2.56 3.49
N VAL A 66 -15.33 -2.12 2.31
CA VAL A 66 -15.82 -0.76 2.06
C VAL A 66 -17.07 -0.83 1.20
N THR A 67 -18.06 0.00 1.53
CA THR A 67 -19.23 0.21 0.68
C THR A 67 -18.97 1.39 -0.24
N ILE A 68 -19.00 1.16 -1.56
CA ILE A 68 -18.84 2.17 -2.61
C ILE A 68 -20.07 2.09 -3.51
N ASP A 69 -20.85 3.17 -3.62
CA ASP A 69 -22.08 3.24 -4.42
C ASP A 69 -23.02 2.04 -4.16
N ASP A 70 -23.34 1.81 -2.87
CA ASP A 70 -24.16 0.71 -2.37
C ASP A 70 -23.64 -0.72 -2.64
N LYS A 71 -22.39 -0.84 -3.12
CA LYS A 71 -21.74 -2.14 -3.35
C LYS A 71 -20.65 -2.37 -2.33
N ILE A 72 -20.66 -3.56 -1.73
CA ILE A 72 -19.63 -3.99 -0.81
C ILE A 72 -18.44 -4.50 -1.61
N VAL A 73 -17.30 -3.84 -1.46
CA VAL A 73 -16.01 -4.28 -1.99
C VAL A 73 -15.22 -4.88 -0.83
N THR A 74 -14.79 -6.15 -0.97
CA THR A 74 -13.99 -6.83 0.05
C THR A 74 -12.61 -7.18 -0.50
N VAL A 75 -11.57 -6.68 0.16
CA VAL A 75 -10.16 -6.91 -0.17
C VAL A 75 -9.50 -7.70 0.94
N ARG A 76 -8.76 -8.73 0.59
CA ARG A 76 -7.92 -9.49 1.53
C ARG A 76 -6.46 -9.30 1.17
N VAL A 77 -5.74 -8.57 2.00
CA VAL A 77 -4.31 -8.33 1.83
C VAL A 77 -3.56 -9.55 2.37
N ARG A 78 -2.94 -10.30 1.45
CA ARG A 78 -2.17 -11.52 1.76
C ARG A 78 -0.76 -11.22 2.24
N LYS A 79 -0.18 -10.13 1.74
CA LYS A 79 1.17 -9.70 2.07
C LYS A 79 1.32 -8.20 1.85
N VAL A 80 2.11 -7.57 2.72
CA VAL A 80 2.48 -6.16 2.60
C VAL A 80 4.01 -6.05 2.48
N TYR A 81 4.48 -5.34 1.47
CA TYR A 81 5.87 -4.92 1.35
C TYR A 81 5.96 -3.41 1.60
N ILE A 82 6.71 -3.02 2.62
CA ILE A 82 6.99 -1.62 2.92
C ILE A 82 8.43 -1.33 2.55
N LEU A 83 8.63 -0.27 1.78
CA LEU A 83 9.96 0.22 1.39
C LEU A 83 10.12 1.69 1.80
N PRO A 84 11.34 2.19 2.02
CA PRO A 84 11.58 3.62 2.09
C PRO A 84 11.13 4.27 0.77
N GLN A 85 10.39 5.37 0.86
CA GLN A 85 9.89 6.10 -0.31
C GLN A 85 10.97 6.44 -1.37
N PRO A 86 12.21 6.83 -1.01
CA PRO A 86 13.24 7.09 -2.00
C PRO A 86 13.58 5.88 -2.88
N ILE A 87 13.43 4.65 -2.38
CA ILE A 87 13.68 3.43 -3.16
C ILE A 87 12.67 3.28 -4.30
N GLY A 88 11.40 3.60 -4.05
CA GLY A 88 10.38 3.62 -5.10
C GLY A 88 10.70 4.64 -6.21
N THR A 89 11.22 5.80 -5.82
CA THR A 89 11.68 6.83 -6.78
C THR A 89 12.87 6.31 -7.59
N LEU A 90 13.84 5.68 -6.95
CA LEU A 90 14.98 5.07 -7.64
C LEU A 90 14.54 4.01 -8.65
N TYR A 91 13.63 3.11 -8.29
CA TYR A 91 13.13 2.10 -9.22
C TYR A 91 12.38 2.70 -10.40
N ASN A 92 11.62 3.78 -10.19
CA ASN A 92 10.95 4.49 -11.28
C ASN A 92 11.95 5.05 -12.30
N GLU A 93 13.12 5.53 -11.86
CA GLU A 93 14.15 6.07 -12.76
C GLU A 93 15.03 4.97 -13.38
N LEU A 94 15.30 3.90 -12.63
CA LEU A 94 16.18 2.81 -13.03
C LEU A 94 15.51 1.82 -13.99
N LEU A 95 14.22 1.51 -13.76
CA LEU A 95 13.51 0.42 -14.43
C LEU A 95 12.44 0.93 -15.40
N ASP A 96 12.14 0.13 -16.43
CA ASP A 96 10.95 0.29 -17.26
C ASP A 96 9.72 -0.42 -16.64
N GLY A 97 8.58 -0.36 -17.36
CA GLY A 97 7.33 -0.97 -16.91
C GLY A 97 7.33 -2.51 -16.87
N GLU A 98 8.32 -3.15 -17.48
CA GLU A 98 8.52 -4.60 -17.44
C GLU A 98 9.56 -5.02 -16.38
N GLY A 99 10.21 -4.04 -15.75
CA GLY A 99 11.21 -4.26 -14.71
C GLY A 99 12.64 -4.42 -15.23
N PHE A 100 12.91 -4.11 -16.50
CA PHE A 100 14.28 -4.11 -17.04
C PHE A 100 14.97 -2.76 -16.82
N ILE A 101 16.30 -2.78 -16.77
CA ILE A 101 17.11 -1.56 -16.59
C ILE A 101 16.99 -0.68 -17.83
N LYS A 102 16.40 0.51 -17.67
CA LYS A 102 16.36 1.55 -18.71
C LYS A 102 17.48 2.59 -18.57
N ASN A 103 17.95 2.84 -17.34
CA ASN A 103 19.00 3.81 -17.06
C ASN A 103 20.21 3.14 -16.39
N LYS A 104 21.24 2.83 -17.18
CA LYS A 104 22.43 2.10 -16.71
C LYS A 104 23.30 2.91 -15.76
N ASP A 105 23.22 4.24 -15.81
CA ASP A 105 24.04 5.14 -14.98
C ASP A 105 23.61 5.14 -13.51
N LEU A 106 22.39 4.66 -13.23
CA LEU A 106 21.82 4.53 -11.88
C LEU A 106 21.99 3.12 -11.28
N ARG A 107 22.74 2.23 -11.95
CA ARG A 107 23.01 0.89 -11.43
C ARG A 107 23.97 0.98 -10.24
N VAL A 108 23.47 0.63 -9.05
CA VAL A 108 24.25 0.53 -7.79
C VAL A 108 25.02 -0.78 -7.75
#